data_AF-A0A842LM25-F1
#
_entry.id   AF-A0A842LM25-F1
#
_cell.length_a   1.000
_cell.length_b   1.000
_cell.length_c   1.000
_cell.angle_alpha   90.00
_cell.angle_beta   90.00
_cell.angle_gamma   90.00
#
_symmetry.space_group_name_H-M   'P 1'
#
loop_
_entity.id
_entity.type
_entity.pdbx_description
1 polymer ?
#
loop_
_entity_poly.entity_id
_entity_poly.type
_entity_poly.pdbx_seq_one_letter_code
_entity_poly.pdbx_strand_id
1 'polypeptide(L)'
;VVRRVEELSPGIYHYDPFEHALRMVRRGDFSGELQRACLNQRWVGDASANLVLVASYERTTRYYGERGVRYVHIEAGHIGQNIYLQATALNLGTVAIGAFHDYEVSKIIGARGAPLYVFPIGRIL
;
A
#
# COMPACT_ATOMS: atom_id res chain seq x y z
N VAL A 1 0.62 6.09 0.92
CA VAL A 1 1.28 7.03 1.86
C VAL A 1 2.38 7.75 1.12
N VAL A 2 2.25 9.05 0.92
CA VAL A 2 3.17 9.89 0.14
C VAL A 2 4.08 10.66 1.09
N ARG A 3 5.38 10.69 0.79
CA ARG A 3 6.40 11.47 1.51
C ARG A 3 6.97 12.59 0.65
N ARG A 4 7.42 12.28 -0.56
CA ARG A 4 8.12 13.21 -1.47
C ARG A 4 7.85 12.88 -2.95
N VAL A 5 6.65 13.19 -3.41
CA VAL A 5 6.27 13.05 -4.82
C VAL A 5 5.97 14.44 -5.36
N GLU A 6 6.49 14.75 -6.54
CA GLU A 6 6.22 16.03 -7.20
C GLU A 6 4.71 16.22 -7.37
N GLU A 7 4.22 17.45 -7.17
CA GLU A 7 2.79 17.82 -7.23
C GLU A 7 1.87 17.17 -6.18
N LEU A 8 2.39 16.33 -5.27
CA LEU A 8 1.63 15.75 -4.16
C LEU A 8 2.19 16.19 -2.81
N SER A 9 1.33 16.81 -1.99
CA SER A 9 1.67 17.08 -0.59
C SER A 9 1.89 15.76 0.18
N PRO A 10 2.81 15.71 1.17
CA PRO A 10 2.92 14.57 2.06
C PRO A 10 1.59 14.25 2.73
N GLY A 11 1.22 12.97 2.75
CA GLY A 11 -0.06 12.55 3.29
C GLY A 11 -0.46 11.11 2.99
N ILE A 12 -1.63 10.76 3.49
CA ILE A 12 -2.30 9.48 3.24
C ILE A 12 -3.39 9.77 2.21
N TYR A 13 -3.38 8.97 1.14
CA TYR A 13 -4.30 9.10 0.02
C TYR A 13 -4.99 7.77 -0.22
N HIS A 14 -6.28 7.83 -0.53
CA HIS A 14 -7.04 6.73 -1.06
C HIS A 14 -7.10 6.84 -2.59
N TYR A 15 -6.75 5.78 -3.29
CA TYR A 15 -6.90 5.71 -4.74
C TYR A 15 -8.32 5.28 -5.09
N ASP A 16 -9.01 6.12 -5.87
CA ASP A 16 -10.30 5.81 -6.46
C ASP A 16 -10.11 5.29 -7.88
N PRO A 17 -10.38 3.99 -8.15
CA PRO A 17 -10.18 3.41 -9.47
C PRO A 17 -11.23 3.84 -10.51
N PHE A 18 -12.40 4.33 -10.09
CA PHE A 18 -13.46 4.74 -11.03
C PHE A 18 -13.21 6.14 -11.57
N GLU A 19 -12.77 7.04 -10.69
CA GLU A 19 -12.43 8.43 -11.03
C GLU A 19 -10.95 8.60 -11.43
N HIS A 20 -10.16 7.53 -11.32
CA HIS A 20 -8.70 7.57 -11.47
C HIS A 20 -8.06 8.73 -10.68
N ALA A 21 -8.44 8.86 -9.41
CA ALA A 21 -8.10 10.02 -8.59
C ALA A 21 -7.52 9.62 -7.23
N LEU A 22 -6.58 10.43 -6.73
CA LEU A 22 -6.10 10.33 -5.34
C LEU A 22 -6.90 11.29 -4.47
N ARG A 23 -7.59 10.75 -3.46
CA ARG A 23 -8.32 11.53 -2.45
C ARG A 23 -7.49 11.62 -1.18
N MET A 24 -7.15 12.83 -0.75
CA MET A 24 -6.42 13.04 0.51
C MET A 24 -7.31 12.62 1.69
N VAL A 25 -6.80 11.67 2.48
CA VAL A 25 -7.43 11.19 3.71
C VAL A 25 -6.89 11.96 4.91
N ARG A 26 -5.56 12.12 4.97
CA ARG A 26 -4.89 12.82 6.06
C ARG A 26 -3.60 13.48 5.57
N ARG A 27 -3.43 14.78 5.85
CA ARG A 27 -2.22 15.54 5.52
C ARG A 27 -1.13 15.29 6.56
N GLY A 28 0.13 15.22 6.14
CA GLY A 28 1.30 15.06 7.03
C GLY A 28 2.29 14.00 6.53
N ASP A 29 3.51 14.01 7.07
CA ASP A 29 4.50 12.96 6.81
C ASP A 29 4.31 11.79 7.80
N PHE A 30 3.86 10.65 7.28
CA PHE A 30 3.64 9.42 8.05
C PHE A 30 4.71 8.35 7.79
N SER A 31 5.78 8.69 7.07
CA SER A 31 6.81 7.72 6.65
C SER A 31 7.51 7.06 7.83
N GLY A 32 7.85 7.82 8.88
CA GLY A 32 8.48 7.27 10.09
C GLY A 32 7.55 6.37 10.92
N GLU A 33 6.27 6.72 11.02
CA GLU A 33 5.27 5.86 11.68
C GLU A 33 5.08 4.56 10.91
N LEU A 34 4.94 4.63 9.59
CA LEU A 34 4.76 3.46 8.74
C LEU A 34 6.01 2.56 8.76
N GLN A 35 7.22 3.14 8.76
CA GLN A 35 8.46 2.39 8.91
C GLN A 35 8.50 1.59 10.22
N ARG A 36 8.14 2.21 11.36
CA ARG A 36 8.09 1.52 12.65
C ARG A 36 7.08 0.38 12.63
N ALA A 37 5.89 0.61 12.07
CA ALA A 37 4.86 -0.42 11.92
C ALA A 37 5.31 -1.56 10.99
N CYS A 38 6.18 -1.29 10.02
CA CYS A 38 6.79 -2.27 9.13
C CYS A 38 8.15 -2.79 9.66
N LEU A 39 8.26 -3.00 10.98
CA LEU A 39 9.43 -3.61 11.62
C LEU A 39 10.76 -2.86 11.34
N ASN A 40 10.69 -1.53 11.25
CA ASN A 40 11.82 -0.63 10.99
C ASN A 40 12.55 -0.84 9.64
N GLN A 41 11.91 -1.51 8.68
CA GLN A 41 12.49 -1.72 7.36
C GLN A 41 12.74 -0.38 6.64
N ARG A 42 14.03 -0.01 6.48
CA ARG A 42 14.46 1.34 6.04
C ARG A 42 13.83 1.81 4.74
N TRP A 43 13.64 0.91 3.78
CA TRP A 43 13.07 1.21 2.47
C TRP A 43 11.62 1.71 2.55
N VAL A 44 10.87 1.38 3.61
CA VAL A 44 9.52 1.92 3.85
C VAL A 44 9.60 3.41 4.23
N GLY A 45 10.56 3.77 5.08
CA GLY A 45 10.77 5.16 5.51
C GLY A 45 11.37 6.02 4.39
N ASP A 46 12.33 5.48 3.65
CA ASP A 46 13.08 6.21 2.61
C ASP A 46 12.32 6.34 1.28
N ALA A 47 11.26 5.56 1.08
CA ALA A 47 10.44 5.60 -0.12
C ALA A 47 9.86 7.00 -0.37
N SER A 48 9.74 7.37 -1.66
CA SER A 48 9.01 8.58 -2.05
C SER A 48 7.52 8.43 -1.78
N ALA A 49 6.99 7.23 -2.00
CA ALA A 49 5.65 6.83 -1.62
C ALA A 49 5.60 5.34 -1.28
N ASN A 50 4.67 4.95 -0.41
CA ASN A 50 4.34 3.56 -0.13
C ASN A 50 2.91 3.29 -0.61
N LEU A 51 2.74 2.31 -1.50
CA LEU A 51 1.43 1.78 -1.85
C LEU A 51 1.05 0.72 -0.82
N VAL A 52 -0.13 0.82 -0.22
CA VAL A 52 -0.61 -0.15 0.77
C VAL A 52 -1.84 -0.84 0.19
N LEU A 53 -1.77 -2.15 0.01
CA LEU A 53 -2.89 -2.94 -0.44
C LEU A 53 -3.75 -3.31 0.75
N VAL A 54 -5.04 -2.98 0.70
CA VAL A 54 -5.99 -3.21 1.77
C VAL A 54 -7.14 -4.07 1.25
N ALA A 55 -7.37 -5.21 1.87
CA ALA A 55 -8.44 -6.11 1.54
C ALA A 55 -9.71 -5.81 2.34
N SER A 56 -10.83 -5.78 1.63
CA SER A 56 -12.16 -5.94 2.23
C SER A 56 -12.63 -7.36 1.92
N TYR A 57 -12.32 -8.30 2.82
CA TYR A 57 -12.62 -9.73 2.61
C TYR A 57 -14.10 -9.98 2.30
N GLU A 58 -15.00 -9.31 3.01
CA GLU A 58 -16.44 -9.44 2.87
C GLU A 58 -16.92 -9.23 1.42
N ARG A 59 -16.29 -8.31 0.67
CA ARG A 59 -16.66 -8.06 -0.75
C ARG A 59 -16.51 -9.30 -1.61
N THR A 60 -15.54 -10.15 -1.32
CA THR A 60 -15.26 -11.37 -2.09
C THR A 60 -15.93 -12.58 -1.44
N THR A 61 -15.87 -12.71 -0.11
CA THR A 61 -16.44 -13.87 0.59
C THR A 61 -17.96 -13.89 0.54
N ARG A 62 -18.64 -12.75 0.38
CA ARG A 62 -20.09 -12.71 0.14
C ARG A 62 -20.53 -13.51 -1.10
N TYR A 63 -19.68 -13.60 -2.13
CA TYR A 63 -20.00 -14.34 -3.36
C TYR A 63 -19.40 -15.75 -3.38
N TYR A 64 -18.22 -15.93 -2.79
CA TYR A 64 -17.44 -17.17 -2.91
C TYR A 64 -17.28 -17.95 -1.60
N GLY A 65 -17.95 -17.52 -0.53
CA GLY A 65 -17.81 -18.10 0.81
C GLY A 65 -16.37 -18.03 1.33
N GLU A 66 -15.98 -19.01 2.15
CA GLU A 66 -14.63 -19.11 2.73
C GLU A 66 -13.52 -19.15 1.67
N ARG A 67 -13.80 -19.74 0.50
CA ARG A 67 -12.86 -19.79 -0.62
C ARG A 67 -12.50 -18.39 -1.14
N GLY A 68 -13.34 -17.40 -0.91
CA GLY A 68 -13.07 -16.00 -1.21
C GLY A 68 -11.82 -15.44 -0.53
N VAL A 69 -11.45 -15.94 0.66
CA VAL A 69 -10.19 -15.55 1.34
C VAL A 69 -8.97 -15.88 0.48
N ARG A 70 -8.95 -17.07 -0.12
CA ARG A 70 -7.89 -17.50 -1.04
C ARG A 70 -7.84 -16.61 -2.27
N TYR A 71 -9.00 -16.26 -2.84
CA TYR A 71 -9.06 -15.39 -4.02
C TYR A 71 -8.55 -13.98 -3.73
N VAL A 72 -8.85 -13.42 -2.56
CA VAL A 72 -8.30 -12.12 -2.13
C VAL A 72 -6.77 -12.12 -2.14
N HIS A 73 -6.13 -13.20 -1.67
CA HIS A 73 -4.67 -13.28 -1.64
C HIS A 73 -4.06 -13.48 -3.05
N ILE A 74 -4.72 -14.26 -3.91
CA ILE A 74 -4.33 -14.41 -5.31
C ILE A 74 -4.37 -13.05 -6.02
N GLU A 75 -5.46 -12.30 -5.84
CA GLU A 75 -5.62 -10.96 -6.41
C GLU A 75 -4.58 -9.97 -5.86
N ALA A 76 -4.28 -10.00 -4.56
CA ALA A 76 -3.23 -9.19 -3.98
C ALA A 76 -1.85 -9.49 -4.62
N GLY A 77 -1.57 -10.75 -4.93
CA GLY A 77 -0.39 -11.16 -5.68
C GLY A 77 -0.36 -10.62 -7.11
N HIS A 78 -1.48 -10.72 -7.84
CA HIS A 78 -1.60 -10.16 -9.20
C HIS A 78 -1.38 -8.65 -9.22
N ILE A 79 -2.01 -7.91 -8.29
CA ILE A 79 -1.81 -6.47 -8.14
C ILE A 79 -0.35 -6.16 -7.80
N GLY A 80 0.25 -6.92 -6.88
CA GLY A 80 1.66 -6.79 -6.52
C GLY A 80 2.60 -6.95 -7.71
N GLN A 81 2.36 -7.94 -8.57
CA GLN A 81 3.17 -8.15 -9.77
C GLN A 81 3.01 -7.00 -10.78
N ASN A 82 1.80 -6.45 -10.94
CA ASN A 82 1.61 -5.26 -11.76
C ASN A 82 2.38 -4.05 -11.22
N ILE A 83 2.43 -3.86 -9.89
CA ILE A 83 3.25 -2.81 -9.27
C ILE A 83 4.73 -3.01 -9.60
N TYR A 84 5.25 -4.24 -9.48
CA TYR A 84 6.63 -4.55 -9.87
C TYR A 84 6.91 -4.20 -11.33
N LEU A 85 6.06 -4.66 -12.26
CA LEU A 85 6.24 -4.41 -13.70
C LEU A 85 6.22 -2.92 -14.02
N GLN A 86 5.32 -2.15 -13.41
CA GLN A 86 5.24 -0.69 -13.61
C GLN A 86 6.45 0.02 -13.01
N ALA A 87 6.87 -0.35 -11.79
CA ALA A 87 8.06 0.21 -11.18
C ALA A 87 9.29 -0.04 -12.07
N THR A 88 9.49 -1.28 -12.55
CA THR A 88 10.58 -1.62 -13.46
C THR A 88 10.51 -0.82 -14.76
N ALA A 89 9.35 -0.73 -15.41
CA ALA A 89 9.18 0.02 -16.66
C ALA A 89 9.52 1.51 -16.52
N LEU A 90 9.28 2.08 -15.33
CA LEU A 90 9.56 3.49 -15.00
C LEU A 90 10.98 3.70 -14.42
N ASN A 91 11.83 2.68 -14.39
CA ASN A 91 13.14 2.70 -13.74
C ASN A 91 13.08 3.09 -12.24
N LEU A 92 12.04 2.62 -11.55
CA LEU A 92 11.84 2.74 -10.12
C LEU A 92 12.11 1.41 -9.41
N GLY A 93 12.40 1.49 -8.11
CA GLY A 93 12.57 0.35 -7.23
C GLY A 93 11.33 0.11 -6.38
N THR A 94 11.00 -1.16 -6.15
CA THR A 94 10.00 -1.59 -5.18
C THR A 94 10.31 -2.97 -4.62
N VAL A 95 9.71 -3.31 -3.48
CA VAL A 95 9.76 -4.63 -2.88
C VAL A 95 8.44 -4.90 -2.15
N ALA A 96 7.89 -6.11 -2.27
CA ALA A 96 6.70 -6.51 -1.52
C ALA A 96 7.03 -6.72 -0.04
N ILE A 97 6.38 -5.97 0.84
CA ILE A 97 6.52 -6.11 2.29
C ILE A 97 5.24 -6.73 2.86
N GLY A 98 5.33 -7.99 3.28
CA GLY A 98 4.27 -8.70 3.99
C GLY A 98 4.45 -8.75 5.51
N ALA A 99 5.62 -8.32 6.02
CA ALA A 99 5.91 -8.33 7.45
C ALA A 99 5.72 -6.92 8.04
N PHE A 100 4.61 -6.72 8.76
CA PHE A 100 4.25 -5.49 9.47
C PHE A 100 3.24 -5.79 10.58
N HIS A 101 3.00 -4.83 11.47
CA HIS A 101 1.94 -4.92 12.47
C HIS A 101 0.60 -4.45 11.87
N ASP A 102 -0.31 -5.38 11.57
CA ASP A 102 -1.58 -5.12 10.87
C ASP A 102 -2.40 -3.99 11.49
N TYR A 103 -2.57 -4.02 12.81
CA TYR A 103 -3.34 -3.03 13.55
C TYR A 103 -2.73 -1.63 13.45
N GLU A 104 -1.41 -1.52 13.61
CA GLU A 104 -0.71 -0.23 13.52
C GLU A 104 -0.77 0.34 12.11
N VAL A 105 -0.53 -0.49 11.07
CA VAL A 105 -0.65 -0.04 9.68
C VAL A 105 -2.07 0.44 9.39
N SER A 106 -3.09 -0.33 9.80
CA SER A 106 -4.50 0.01 9.59
C SER A 106 -4.86 1.33 10.27
N LYS A 107 -4.44 1.52 11.53
CA LYS A 107 -4.63 2.76 12.30
C LYS A 107 -3.92 3.95 11.66
N ILE A 108 -2.69 3.78 11.18
CA ILE A 108 -1.95 4.84 10.49
C ILE A 108 -2.71 5.25 9.24
N ILE A 109 -3.09 4.32 8.36
CA ILE A 109 -3.72 4.67 7.07
C ILE A 109 -5.22 4.97 7.16
N GLY A 110 -5.84 4.77 8.34
CA GLY A 110 -7.28 4.94 8.53
C GLY A 110 -8.11 3.91 7.75
N ALA A 111 -7.56 2.71 7.52
CA ALA A 111 -8.25 1.67 6.79
C ALA A 111 -9.31 0.97 7.65
N ARG A 112 -10.42 0.58 7.03
CA ARG A 112 -11.41 -0.35 7.62
C ARG A 112 -11.15 -1.81 7.24
N GLY A 113 -10.40 -2.04 6.16
CA GLY A 113 -10.01 -3.37 5.70
C GLY A 113 -8.66 -3.81 6.27
N ALA A 114 -8.25 -5.02 5.92
CA ALA A 114 -6.99 -5.63 6.34
C ALA A 114 -5.85 -5.26 5.38
N PRO A 115 -4.78 -4.57 5.82
CA PRO A 115 -3.57 -4.41 5.02
C PRO A 115 -2.96 -5.79 4.68
N LEU A 116 -2.59 -6.02 3.43
CA LEU A 116 -1.97 -7.28 2.99
C LEU A 116 -0.52 -7.10 2.53
N TYR A 117 -0.22 -5.97 1.92
CA TYR A 117 1.11 -5.64 1.45
C TYR A 117 1.40 -4.14 1.57
N VAL A 118 2.67 -3.81 1.79
CA VAL A 118 3.23 -2.48 1.58
C VAL A 118 4.27 -2.56 0.47
N PHE A 119 4.18 -1.68 -0.52
CA PHE A 119 5.13 -1.53 -1.61
C PHE A 119 5.76 -0.14 -1.53
N PRO A 120 6.93 0.01 -0.90
CA PRO A 120 7.75 1.21 -1.06
C PRO A 120 8.09 1.44 -2.54
N ILE A 121 7.98 2.68 -2.99
CA ILE A 121 8.32 3.14 -4.34
C ILE A 121 9.35 4.25 -4.22
N GLY A 122 10.47 4.12 -4.94
CA GLY A 122 11.54 5.10 -4.95
C GLY A 122 12.46 4.93 -6.16
N ARG A 123 13.46 5.80 -6.30
CA ARG A 123 14.52 5.60 -7.29
C ARG A 123 15.53 4.57 -6.77
N ILE A 124 16.02 3.72 -7.66
CA ILE A 124 17.15 2.84 -7.39
C ILE A 124 18.40 3.73 -7.44
N LEU A 125 19.14 3.81 -6.33
CA LEU A 125 20.44 4.49 -6.25
C LEU A 125 21.55 3.57 -6.76
#